data_AF-A0A352B9I0-F1
#
_entry.id   AF-A0A352B9I0-F1
#
_cell.length_a   1.000
_cell.length_b   1.000
_cell.length_c   1.000
_cell.angle_alpha   90.00
_cell.angle_beta   90.00
_cell.angle_gamma   90.00
#
_symmetry.space_group_name_H-M   'P 1'
#
loop_
_entity.id
_entity.type
_entity.pdbx_description
1 polymer ?
#
loop_
_entity_poly.entity_id
_entity_poly.type
_entity_poly.pdbx_seq_one_letter_code
_entity_poly.pdbx_strand_id
1 'polypeptide(L)'
;MSDSIETKEELNDAEMNEVNKTRLIRFGIFSLVVLVLFGILSLFNFLTRSKWEKGLRLQVQTVLDAHGETCSVGEILKLHTGLAAGCAVYELSGGERDGCHAVIIRVATFYGPMPAVYIYDSKKEQCDFIAFATLEGRAKTAIESLSKPSQVSYWARRIPKIMSTVESDSKEAANE
;
A
#
# COMPACT_ATOMS: atom_id res chain seq x y z
N MET A 1 -55.69 1.53 49.51
CA MET A 1 -55.22 0.46 48.60
C MET A 1 -54.70 1.03 47.28
N SER A 2 -55.27 2.14 46.76
CA SER A 2 -54.71 2.89 45.61
C SER A 2 -53.34 3.52 45.89
N ASP A 3 -53.18 4.19 47.04
CA ASP A 3 -51.92 4.86 47.42
C ASP A 3 -50.69 3.95 47.36
N SER A 4 -50.80 2.71 47.87
CA SER A 4 -49.67 1.77 47.93
C SER A 4 -49.29 1.16 46.58
N ILE A 5 -50.13 1.33 45.55
CA ILE A 5 -49.84 0.91 44.17
C ILE A 5 -49.08 2.03 43.47
N GLU A 6 -49.53 3.28 43.60
CA GLU A 6 -48.87 4.48 43.06
C GLU A 6 -47.43 4.61 43.61
N THR A 7 -47.22 4.42 44.92
CA THR A 7 -45.86 4.53 45.50
C THR A 7 -44.90 3.44 45.01
N LYS A 8 -45.42 2.27 44.61
CA LYS A 8 -44.59 1.17 44.06
C LYS A 8 -44.22 1.41 42.61
N GLU A 9 -45.12 2.00 41.84
CA GLU A 9 -44.90 2.35 40.44
C GLU A 9 -43.85 3.47 40.34
N GLU A 10 -43.96 4.51 41.16
CA GLU A 10 -42.97 5.60 41.21
C GLU A 10 -41.57 5.14 41.66
N LEU A 11 -41.49 4.20 42.62
CA LEU A 11 -40.20 3.64 43.06
C LEU A 11 -39.51 2.84 41.95
N ASN A 12 -40.29 2.05 41.20
CA ASN A 12 -39.79 1.20 40.13
C ASN A 12 -39.30 2.04 38.92
N ASP A 13 -40.00 3.12 38.61
CA ASP A 13 -39.62 4.06 37.56
C ASP A 13 -38.35 4.84 37.92
N ALA A 14 -38.19 5.26 39.17
CA ALA A 14 -36.96 5.93 39.65
C ALA A 14 -35.75 5.00 39.59
N GLU A 15 -35.89 3.74 40.01
CA GLU A 15 -34.83 2.74 39.99
C GLU A 15 -34.40 2.38 38.56
N MET A 16 -35.37 2.21 37.65
CA MET A 16 -35.12 1.96 36.23
C MET A 16 -34.40 3.13 35.54
N ASN A 17 -34.73 4.37 35.91
CA ASN A 17 -34.11 5.56 35.34
C ASN A 17 -32.63 5.71 35.78
N GLU A 18 -32.31 5.42 37.04
CA GLU A 18 -30.93 5.42 37.55
C GLU A 18 -30.06 4.30 36.93
N VAL A 19 -30.64 3.11 36.72
CA VAL A 19 -29.97 2.01 36.01
C VAL A 19 -29.69 2.39 34.55
N ASN A 20 -30.65 3.03 33.88
CA ASN A 20 -30.49 3.48 32.48
C ASN A 20 -29.43 4.58 32.35
N LYS A 21 -29.40 5.57 33.25
CA LYS A 21 -28.33 6.60 33.30
C LYS A 21 -26.95 5.98 33.48
N THR A 22 -26.82 5.03 34.41
CA THR A 22 -25.54 4.34 34.68
C THR A 22 -25.08 3.53 33.47
N ARG A 23 -26.00 2.86 32.77
CA ARG A 23 -25.69 2.16 31.51
C ARG A 23 -25.27 3.14 30.42
N LEU A 24 -25.97 4.26 30.26
CA LEU A 24 -25.64 5.29 29.26
C LEU A 24 -24.22 5.84 29.48
N ILE A 25 -23.84 6.13 30.72
CA ILE A 25 -22.50 6.64 31.07
C ILE A 25 -21.43 5.61 30.73
N ARG A 26 -21.65 4.33 31.07
CA ARG A 26 -20.71 3.24 30.75
C ARG A 26 -20.55 3.04 29.25
N PHE A 27 -21.66 3.06 28.48
CA PHE A 27 -21.61 2.99 27.03
C PHE A 27 -20.95 4.23 26.40
N GLY A 28 -21.17 5.42 26.96
CA GLY A 28 -20.53 6.65 26.52
C GLY A 28 -19.02 6.61 26.69
N ILE A 29 -18.53 6.18 27.85
CA ILE A 29 -17.08 6.03 28.11
C ILE A 29 -16.49 4.95 27.18
N PHE A 30 -17.16 3.81 27.03
CA PHE A 30 -16.70 2.75 26.12
C PHE A 30 -16.62 3.23 24.67
N SER A 31 -17.66 3.92 24.19
CA SER A 31 -17.69 4.50 22.84
C SER A 31 -16.56 5.52 22.64
N LEU A 32 -16.30 6.38 23.63
CA LEU A 32 -15.20 7.34 23.58
C LEU A 32 -13.84 6.64 23.46
N VAL A 33 -13.58 5.60 24.24
CA VAL A 33 -12.33 4.82 24.17
C VAL A 33 -12.17 4.19 22.79
N VAL A 34 -13.24 3.61 22.22
CA VAL A 34 -13.22 3.03 20.87
C VAL A 34 -12.90 4.09 19.82
N LEU A 35 -13.53 5.26 19.88
CA LEU A 35 -13.26 6.36 18.95
C LEU A 35 -11.82 6.86 19.04
N VAL A 36 -11.26 6.97 20.25
CA VAL A 36 -9.86 7.36 20.44
C VAL A 36 -8.92 6.32 19.82
N LEU A 37 -9.16 5.02 20.03
CA LEU A 37 -8.37 3.95 19.42
C LEU A 37 -8.43 4.00 17.89
N PHE A 38 -9.61 4.19 17.32
CA PHE A 38 -9.78 4.36 15.87
C PHE A 38 -9.03 5.60 15.35
N GLY A 39 -9.06 6.70 16.09
CA GLY A 39 -8.31 7.91 15.77
C GLY A 39 -6.80 7.66 15.73
N ILE A 40 -6.27 6.97 16.75
CA ILE A 40 -4.84 6.61 16.82
C ILE A 40 -4.47 5.68 15.65
N LEU A 41 -5.25 4.63 15.38
CA LEU A 41 -4.99 3.71 14.28
C LEU A 41 -5.01 4.42 12.93
N SER A 42 -5.95 5.34 12.71
CA SER A 42 -6.05 6.12 11.47
C SER A 42 -4.82 7.01 11.28
N LEU A 43 -4.36 7.66 12.35
CA LEU A 43 -3.15 8.49 12.34
C LEU A 43 -1.90 7.66 12.02
N PHE A 44 -1.75 6.49 12.67
CA PHE A 44 -0.65 5.57 12.40
C PHE A 44 -0.64 5.05 10.96
N ASN A 45 -1.81 4.73 10.39
CA ASN A 45 -1.91 4.31 9.00
C ASN A 45 -1.45 5.42 8.05
N PHE A 46 -1.89 6.66 8.28
CA PHE A 46 -1.50 7.79 7.43
C PHE A 46 0.01 8.07 7.48
N LEU A 47 0.60 8.08 8.67
CA LEU A 47 2.04 8.30 8.85
C LEU A 47 2.88 7.15 8.26
N THR A 48 2.43 5.91 8.43
CA THR A 48 3.12 4.72 7.90
C THR A 48 3.15 4.75 6.38
N ARG A 49 2.04 5.13 5.74
CA ARG A 49 1.94 5.16 4.28
C ARG A 49 2.94 6.13 3.64
N SER A 50 3.04 7.35 4.16
CA SER A 50 3.99 8.35 3.64
C SER A 50 5.46 7.92 3.81
N LYS A 51 5.80 7.32 4.95
CA LYS A 51 7.15 6.79 5.18
C LYS A 51 7.46 5.60 4.26
N TRP A 52 6.48 4.73 4.04
CA TRP A 52 6.62 3.56 3.19
C TRP A 52 6.87 3.95 1.73
N GLU A 53 6.10 4.89 1.18
CA GLU A 53 6.26 5.37 -0.20
C GLU A 53 7.66 6.00 -0.41
N LYS A 54 8.13 6.80 0.55
CA LYS A 54 9.49 7.38 0.52
C LYS A 54 10.59 6.32 0.60
N GLY A 55 10.42 5.32 1.49
CA GLY A 55 11.39 4.23 1.64
C GLY A 55 11.47 3.36 0.39
N LEU A 56 10.33 3.06 -0.23
CA LEU A 56 10.26 2.26 -1.45
C LEU A 56 10.89 2.99 -2.63
N ARG A 57 10.64 4.31 -2.77
CA ARG A 57 11.33 5.16 -3.75
C ARG A 57 12.84 5.13 -3.57
N LEU A 58 13.32 5.28 -2.33
CA LEU A 58 14.75 5.25 -2.03
C LEU A 58 15.38 3.89 -2.42
N GLN A 59 14.70 2.78 -2.13
CA GLN A 59 15.17 1.45 -2.53
C GLN A 59 15.28 1.29 -4.04
N VAL A 60 14.28 1.75 -4.80
CA VAL A 60 14.32 1.71 -6.26
C VAL A 60 15.48 2.57 -6.78
N GLN A 61 15.67 3.78 -6.23
CA GLN A 61 16.80 4.63 -6.59
C GLN A 61 18.14 3.94 -6.32
N THR A 62 18.32 3.36 -5.14
CA THR A 62 19.56 2.65 -4.78
C THR A 62 19.84 1.47 -5.73
N VAL A 63 18.81 0.75 -6.14
CA VAL A 63 18.95 -0.34 -7.12
C VAL A 63 19.39 0.19 -8.48
N LEU A 64 18.80 1.28 -8.96
CA LEU A 64 19.15 1.90 -10.23
C LEU A 64 20.58 2.45 -10.21
N ASP A 65 20.95 3.17 -9.16
CA ASP A 65 22.30 3.71 -8.95
C ASP A 65 23.35 2.57 -8.93
N ALA A 66 23.04 1.46 -8.26
CA ALA A 66 23.92 0.28 -8.20
C ALA A 66 24.09 -0.43 -9.54
N HIS A 67 23.17 -0.23 -10.49
CA HIS A 67 23.26 -0.75 -11.86
C HIS A 67 23.77 0.30 -12.86
N GLY A 68 24.22 1.47 -12.38
CA GLY A 68 24.83 2.52 -13.21
C GLY A 68 23.83 3.37 -13.99
N GLU A 69 22.55 3.29 -13.65
CA GLU A 69 21.51 4.14 -14.25
C GLU A 69 21.65 5.57 -13.73
N THR A 70 21.60 6.56 -14.62
CA THR A 70 21.77 7.99 -14.29
C THR A 70 20.44 8.72 -14.10
N CYS A 71 19.35 7.98 -13.99
CA CYS A 71 18.00 8.50 -13.88
C CYS A 71 17.56 8.69 -12.41
N SER A 72 16.66 9.64 -12.21
CA SER A 72 16.05 9.95 -10.91
C SER A 72 14.64 9.39 -10.85
N VAL A 73 14.35 8.64 -9.80
CA VAL A 73 13.01 8.13 -9.51
C VAL A 73 12.14 9.28 -9.01
N GLY A 74 11.08 9.58 -9.74
CA GLY A 74 10.10 10.64 -9.50
C GLY A 74 8.98 10.24 -8.54
N GLU A 75 7.78 10.77 -8.81
CA GLU A 75 6.60 10.49 -8.01
C GLU A 75 6.02 9.10 -8.28
N ILE A 76 5.26 8.59 -7.29
CA ILE A 76 4.57 7.31 -7.40
C ILE A 76 3.28 7.50 -8.21
N LEU A 77 3.12 6.70 -9.26
CA LEU A 77 1.87 6.58 -10.00
C LEU A 77 0.92 5.68 -9.22
N LYS A 78 -0.25 6.22 -8.86
CA LYS A 78 -1.27 5.47 -8.12
C LYS A 78 -1.85 4.38 -9.00
N LEU A 79 -1.71 3.13 -8.57
CA LEU A 79 -2.43 2.01 -9.18
C LEU A 79 -3.79 1.86 -8.49
N HIS A 80 -4.87 1.91 -9.26
CA HIS A 80 -6.24 1.64 -8.78
C HIS A 80 -6.64 0.18 -8.93
N THR A 81 -5.66 -0.73 -9.06
CA THR A 81 -5.90 -2.17 -9.22
C THR A 81 -5.62 -2.93 -7.93
N GLY A 82 -6.16 -4.15 -7.79
CA GLY A 82 -5.88 -5.03 -6.64
C GLY A 82 -4.39 -5.41 -6.45
N LEU A 83 -3.52 -5.03 -7.40
CA LEU A 83 -2.07 -5.18 -7.32
C LEU A 83 -1.38 -4.06 -6.55
N ALA A 84 -2.07 -2.97 -6.18
CA ALA A 84 -1.49 -1.83 -5.46
C ALA A 84 -0.84 -2.21 -4.12
N ALA A 85 -1.26 -3.32 -3.50
CA ALA A 85 -0.67 -3.82 -2.25
C ALA A 85 0.71 -4.48 -2.44
N GLY A 86 1.09 -4.86 -3.67
CA GLY A 86 2.34 -5.57 -3.98
C GLY A 86 3.11 -5.02 -5.17
N CYS A 87 2.66 -3.89 -5.74
CA CYS A 87 3.23 -3.24 -6.90
C CYS A 87 3.23 -1.73 -6.68
N ALA A 88 4.34 -1.07 -7.01
CA ALA A 88 4.41 0.38 -7.12
C ALA A 88 5.10 0.75 -8.44
N VAL A 89 4.61 1.82 -9.06
CA VAL A 89 5.13 2.36 -10.31
C VAL A 89 5.62 3.78 -10.04
N TYR A 90 6.79 4.11 -10.55
CA TYR A 90 7.41 5.42 -10.42
C TYR A 90 7.80 5.94 -11.78
N GLU A 91 7.62 7.24 -12.01
CA GLU A 91 8.14 7.89 -13.21
C GLU A 91 9.67 8.05 -13.10
N LEU A 92 10.39 7.82 -14.19
CA LEU A 92 11.82 8.07 -14.27
C LEU A 92 12.07 9.37 -15.04
N SER A 93 12.99 10.17 -14.51
CA SER A 93 13.38 11.45 -15.09
C SER A 93 14.89 11.55 -15.25
N GLY A 94 15.35 12.07 -16.38
CA GLY A 94 16.76 12.24 -16.70
C GLY A 94 17.49 10.97 -17.16
N GLY A 95 18.68 11.16 -17.73
CA GLY A 95 19.50 10.08 -18.30
C GLY A 95 18.90 9.47 -19.57
N GLU A 96 19.34 8.26 -19.92
CA GLU A 96 18.85 7.51 -21.11
C GLU A 96 17.45 6.91 -20.93
N ARG A 97 16.94 6.89 -19.69
CA ARG A 97 15.63 6.33 -19.32
C ARG A 97 14.58 7.41 -19.03
N ASP A 98 14.80 8.62 -19.54
CA ASP A 98 13.85 9.72 -19.40
C ASP A 98 12.50 9.38 -20.06
N GLY A 99 11.41 9.54 -19.30
CA GLY A 99 10.06 9.14 -19.72
C GLY A 99 9.79 7.63 -19.68
N CYS A 100 10.69 6.83 -19.08
CA CYS A 100 10.40 5.44 -18.71
C CYS A 100 9.79 5.38 -17.31
N HIS A 101 9.31 4.19 -16.93
CA HIS A 101 8.73 3.93 -15.62
C HIS A 101 9.52 2.85 -14.87
N ALA A 102 9.84 3.08 -13.61
CA ALA A 102 10.35 2.04 -12.73
C ALA A 102 9.18 1.34 -12.03
N VAL A 103 9.16 0.01 -12.10
CA VAL A 103 8.12 -0.81 -11.49
C VAL A 103 8.74 -1.75 -10.48
N ILE A 104 8.32 -1.65 -9.23
CA ILE A 104 8.74 -2.58 -8.18
C ILE A 104 7.57 -3.51 -7.83
N ILE A 105 7.80 -4.82 -7.98
CA ILE A 105 6.77 -5.86 -7.76
C ILE A 105 7.28 -6.88 -6.76
N ARG A 106 6.43 -7.26 -5.81
CA ARG A 106 6.69 -8.37 -4.91
C ARG A 106 6.47 -9.70 -5.64
N VAL A 107 7.57 -10.34 -6.06
CA VAL A 107 7.56 -11.62 -6.78
C VAL A 107 7.73 -12.77 -5.79
N ALA A 108 6.86 -13.77 -5.86
CA ALA A 108 7.03 -15.01 -5.08
C ALA A 108 8.20 -15.82 -5.66
N THR A 109 9.26 -15.96 -4.88
CA THR A 109 10.40 -16.83 -5.22
C THR A 109 10.42 -18.06 -4.31
N PHE A 110 11.24 -19.07 -4.65
CA PHE A 110 11.45 -20.24 -3.79
C PHE A 110 11.97 -19.90 -2.39
N TYR A 111 12.63 -18.76 -2.24
CA TYR A 111 13.18 -18.27 -0.97
C TYR A 111 12.24 -17.30 -0.24
N GLY A 112 10.99 -17.20 -0.71
CA GLY A 112 10.00 -16.26 -0.21
C GLY A 112 9.78 -15.09 -1.16
N PRO A 113 8.85 -14.19 -0.81
CA PRO A 113 8.51 -13.07 -1.67
C PRO A 113 9.60 -12.00 -1.66
N MET A 114 10.11 -11.66 -2.84
CA MET A 114 11.20 -10.70 -3.03
C MET A 114 10.75 -9.52 -3.91
N PRO A 115 11.14 -8.28 -3.56
CA PRO A 115 10.88 -7.12 -4.42
C PRO A 115 11.79 -7.16 -5.65
N ALA A 116 11.18 -7.22 -6.82
CA ALA A 116 11.84 -7.17 -8.13
C ALA A 116 11.62 -5.80 -8.76
N VAL A 117 12.68 -5.19 -9.29
CA VAL A 117 12.66 -3.90 -9.96
C VAL A 117 12.77 -4.11 -11.47
N TYR A 118 11.86 -3.48 -12.20
CA TYR A 118 11.80 -3.47 -13.66
C TYR A 118 11.82 -2.03 -14.16
N ILE A 119 12.31 -1.84 -15.37
CA ILE A 119 12.14 -0.60 -16.14
C ILE A 119 11.20 -0.90 -17.28
N TYR A 120 10.16 -0.08 -17.42
CA TYR A 120 9.20 -0.14 -18.51
C TYR A 120 9.34 1.09 -19.41
N ASP A 121 9.56 0.86 -20.70
CA ASP A 121 9.57 1.90 -21.73
C ASP A 121 8.20 1.91 -22.43
N SER A 122 7.38 2.92 -22.14
CA SER A 122 6.04 3.07 -22.74
C SER A 122 6.08 3.22 -24.27
N LYS A 123 7.18 3.72 -24.86
CA LYS A 123 7.27 3.92 -26.31
C LYS A 123 7.55 2.61 -27.06
N LYS A 124 8.28 1.69 -26.42
CA LYS A 124 8.67 0.39 -27.01
C LYS A 124 7.80 -0.77 -26.51
N GLU A 125 6.89 -0.50 -25.57
CA GLU A 125 6.13 -1.51 -24.82
C GLU A 125 7.02 -2.62 -24.22
N GLN A 126 8.27 -2.27 -23.91
CA GLN A 126 9.28 -3.21 -23.45
C GLN A 126 9.48 -3.08 -21.95
N CYS A 127 9.62 -4.21 -21.28
CA CYS A 127 9.90 -4.28 -19.85
C CYS A 127 11.18 -5.07 -19.59
N ASP A 128 12.18 -4.37 -19.06
CA ASP A 128 13.49 -4.93 -18.72
C ASP A 128 13.57 -5.17 -17.22
N PHE A 129 14.00 -6.37 -16.82
CA PHE A 129 14.30 -6.67 -15.42
C PHE A 129 15.69 -6.16 -15.07
N ILE A 130 15.79 -5.41 -13.97
CA ILE A 130 17.07 -4.90 -13.46
C ILE A 130 17.63 -5.84 -12.40
N ALA A 131 16.96 -5.92 -11.25
CA ALA A 131 17.42 -6.71 -10.12
C ALA A 131 16.33 -6.91 -9.05
N PHE A 132 16.63 -7.78 -8.09
CA PHE A 132 15.89 -7.83 -6.82
C PHE A 132 16.46 -6.81 -5.83
N ALA A 133 15.60 -5.98 -5.22
CA ALA A 133 16.02 -4.85 -4.39
C ALA A 133 16.68 -5.24 -3.05
N THR A 134 16.59 -6.52 -2.65
CA THR A 134 17.11 -7.01 -1.36
C THR A 134 18.32 -7.93 -1.52
N LEU A 135 18.78 -8.18 -2.75
CA LEU A 135 19.89 -9.10 -2.99
C LEU A 135 21.18 -8.35 -3.27
N GLU A 136 22.09 -8.40 -2.30
CA GLU A 136 23.49 -8.02 -2.47
C GLU A 136 24.40 -9.24 -2.28
N GLY A 137 25.54 -9.26 -2.98
CA GLY A 137 26.60 -10.27 -2.81
C GLY A 137 26.34 -11.62 -3.50
N ARG A 138 27.04 -12.67 -3.04
CA ARG A 138 27.11 -14.00 -3.70
C ARG A 138 25.77 -14.75 -3.80
N ALA A 139 24.79 -14.39 -2.96
CA ALA A 139 23.44 -14.95 -3.03
C ALA A 139 22.64 -14.44 -4.24
N LYS A 140 22.99 -13.24 -4.76
CA LYS A 140 22.37 -12.61 -5.95
C LYS A 140 22.44 -13.53 -7.16
N THR A 141 23.62 -14.03 -7.49
CA THR A 141 23.86 -14.87 -8.66
C THR A 141 23.19 -16.25 -8.57
N ALA A 142 23.16 -16.85 -7.38
CA ALA A 142 22.50 -18.15 -7.17
C ALA A 142 20.97 -18.02 -7.29
N ILE A 143 20.39 -16.98 -6.70
CA ILE A 143 18.94 -16.76 -6.74
C ILE A 143 18.51 -16.29 -8.13
N GLU A 144 19.24 -15.37 -8.77
CA GLU A 144 18.94 -14.96 -10.14
C GLU A 144 19.01 -16.14 -11.12
N SER A 145 20.01 -17.02 -11.00
CA SER A 145 20.13 -18.16 -11.92
C SER A 145 19.01 -19.19 -11.75
N LEU A 146 18.51 -19.40 -10.53
CA LEU A 146 17.41 -20.32 -10.24
C LEU A 146 16.01 -19.73 -10.48
N SER A 147 15.84 -18.41 -10.35
CA SER A 147 14.54 -17.72 -10.49
C SER A 147 14.30 -17.08 -11.87
N LYS A 148 15.33 -17.01 -12.74
CA LYS A 148 15.29 -16.27 -14.01
C LYS A 148 14.22 -16.66 -15.05
N PRO A 149 13.77 -17.91 -15.27
CA PRO A 149 12.99 -18.16 -16.49
C PRO A 149 11.48 -17.89 -16.42
N SER A 150 10.80 -18.18 -15.31
CA SER A 150 9.32 -18.23 -15.32
C SER A 150 8.66 -17.03 -14.66
N GLN A 151 9.03 -16.72 -13.41
CA GLN A 151 8.36 -15.65 -12.65
C GLN A 151 8.78 -14.26 -13.12
N VAL A 152 10.09 -14.04 -13.36
CA VAL A 152 10.59 -12.76 -13.88
C VAL A 152 10.02 -12.48 -15.28
N SER A 153 10.07 -13.49 -16.17
CA SER A 153 9.51 -13.36 -17.53
C SER A 153 7.98 -13.32 -17.56
N TYR A 154 7.29 -13.85 -16.55
CA TYR A 154 5.85 -13.65 -16.39
C TYR A 154 5.54 -12.19 -16.09
N TRP A 155 6.23 -11.59 -15.11
CA TRP A 155 6.01 -10.19 -14.74
C TRP A 155 6.42 -9.23 -15.84
N ALA A 156 7.55 -9.45 -16.53
CA ALA A 156 7.94 -8.66 -17.69
C ALA A 156 6.85 -8.64 -18.80
N ARG A 157 6.13 -9.74 -18.99
CA ARG A 157 4.99 -9.81 -19.93
C ARG A 157 3.69 -9.21 -19.39
N ARG A 158 3.55 -9.14 -18.06
CA ARG A 158 2.32 -8.64 -17.41
C ARG A 158 2.37 -7.14 -17.17
N ILE A 159 3.54 -6.57 -16.90
CA ILE A 159 3.75 -5.14 -16.61
C ILE A 159 3.17 -4.22 -17.69
N PRO A 160 3.37 -4.44 -19.01
CA PRO A 160 2.77 -3.58 -20.03
C PRO A 160 1.25 -3.45 -19.90
N LYS A 161 0.57 -4.57 -19.58
CA LYS A 161 -0.89 -4.59 -19.35
C LYS A 161 -1.32 -3.87 -18.06
N ILE A 162 -0.43 -3.74 -17.08
CA ILE A 162 -0.70 -2.98 -15.86
C ILE A 162 -0.53 -1.49 -16.17
N MET A 163 0.52 -1.15 -16.91
CA MET A 163 0.83 0.22 -17.31
C MET A 163 -0.25 0.82 -18.22
N SER A 164 -0.84 0.02 -19.13
CA SER A 164 -1.97 0.47 -19.95
C SER A 164 -3.20 0.89 -19.13
N THR A 165 -3.42 0.28 -17.96
CA THR A 165 -4.50 0.69 -17.03
C THR A 165 -4.14 1.97 -16.28
N VAL A 166 -2.88 2.13 -15.89
CA VAL A 166 -2.40 3.37 -15.25
C VAL A 166 -2.50 4.55 -16.22
N GLU A 167 -2.19 4.34 -17.50
CA GLU A 167 -2.32 5.36 -18.55
C GLU A 167 -3.78 5.69 -18.92
N SER A 168 -4.72 4.75 -18.77
CA SER A 168 -6.15 5.06 -18.96
C SER A 168 -6.68 5.91 -17.80
N ASP A 169 -6.34 5.54 -16.57
CA ASP A 169 -6.80 6.24 -15.36
C ASP A 169 -6.25 7.68 -15.31
N SER A 170 -5.01 7.90 -15.75
CA SER A 170 -4.42 9.25 -15.80
C SER A 170 -5.04 10.15 -16.87
N LYS A 171 -5.50 9.59 -17.99
CA LYS A 171 -6.20 10.34 -19.06
C LYS A 171 -7.62 10.71 -18.67
N GLU A 172 -8.32 9.85 -17.93
CA GLU A 172 -9.65 10.18 -17.39
C GLU A 172 -9.57 11.31 -16.36
N ALA A 173 -8.59 11.25 -15.44
CA ALA A 173 -8.39 12.29 -14.43
C ALA A 173 -7.92 13.65 -14.99
N ALA A 174 -7.38 13.69 -16.21
CA ALA A 174 -6.97 14.93 -16.89
C ALA A 174 -8.10 15.58 -17.72
N ASN A 175 -9.22 14.88 -17.91
CA ASN A 175 -10.38 15.34 -18.69
C ASN A 175 -11.58 15.73 -17.80
N GLU A 176 -11.46 15.64 -16.47
CA GLU A 176 -12.38 16.22 -15.47
C GLU A 176 -11.84 17.56 -14.94
#